data_AF-A0A924VH34-F1
#
_entry.id   AF-A0A924VH34-F1
#
_cell.length_a   1.000
_cell.length_b   1.000
_cell.length_c   1.000
_cell.angle_alpha   90.00
_cell.angle_beta   90.00
_cell.angle_gamma   90.00
#
_symmetry.space_group_name_H-M   'P 1'
#
loop_
_entity.id
_entity.type
_entity.pdbx_description
1 polymer ?
#
loop_
_entity_poly.entity_id
_entity_poly.type
_entity_poly.pdbx_seq_one_letter_code
_entity_poly.pdbx_strand_id
1 'polypeptide(L)'
;MKIDNASVRSSTLAIGPVIAAMGIVFGDIGTSPLYAASTTFGASGAPASGPSTEYVYGSTATIIYSLTLVVPVLYVRFLMRAYNRGEGGLLALLGLLRRSALKARTLGVLTVVAMFGAAMFLGDSV
;
A
#
# COMPACT_ATOMS: atom_id res chain seq x y z
N MET A 1 36.14 -30.92 -10.60
CA MET A 1 35.18 -29.83 -10.89
C MET A 1 34.38 -29.60 -9.62
N LYS A 2 34.77 -28.59 -8.84
CA LYS A 2 34.25 -28.31 -7.50
C LYS A 2 33.04 -27.39 -7.69
N ILE A 3 31.85 -27.87 -7.36
CA ILE A 3 30.65 -27.03 -7.41
C ILE A 3 30.62 -26.33 -6.07
N ASP A 4 30.99 -25.06 -6.10
CA ASP A 4 31.08 -24.21 -4.92
C ASP A 4 29.67 -23.94 -4.43
N ASN A 5 29.38 -24.52 -3.26
CA ASN A 5 28.15 -24.35 -2.51
C ASN A 5 28.06 -22.89 -2.04
N ALA A 6 27.55 -22.02 -2.90
CA ALA A 6 27.22 -20.65 -2.56
C ALA A 6 26.22 -20.70 -1.41
N SER A 7 26.73 -20.39 -0.22
CA SER A 7 26.00 -20.37 1.03
C SER A 7 24.73 -19.52 0.84
N VAL A 8 23.57 -20.17 0.85
CA VAL A 8 22.29 -19.51 1.09
C VAL A 8 22.39 -18.94 2.50
N ARG A 9 22.93 -17.72 2.61
CA ARG A 9 23.05 -17.01 3.88
C ARG A 9 21.62 -16.79 4.36
N SER A 10 21.29 -17.45 5.47
CA SER A 10 20.11 -17.19 6.28
C SER A 10 20.00 -15.68 6.48
N SER A 11 19.10 -15.04 5.73
CA SER A 11 18.88 -13.61 5.77
C SER A 11 18.20 -13.29 7.09
N THR A 12 18.99 -12.92 8.09
CA THR A 12 18.51 -12.16 9.24
C THR A 12 17.61 -11.05 8.68
N LEU A 13 16.35 -11.03 9.13
CA LEU A 13 15.26 -10.17 8.68
C LEU A 13 15.75 -8.71 8.54
N ALA A 14 16.23 -8.33 7.36
CA ALA A 14 16.75 -6.99 7.13
C ALA A 14 15.55 -6.09 6.85
N ILE A 15 15.08 -5.40 7.89
CA ILE A 15 13.92 -4.52 7.83
C ILE A 15 14.18 -3.31 6.91
N GLY A 16 15.43 -2.85 6.81
CA GLY A 16 15.83 -1.70 5.98
C GLY A 16 15.47 -1.83 4.49
N PRO A 17 15.87 -2.92 3.80
CA PRO A 17 15.48 -3.19 2.42
C PRO A 17 13.97 -3.25 2.19
N VAL A 18 13.21 -3.77 3.15
CA VAL A 18 11.73 -3.86 3.05
C VAL A 18 11.10 -2.47 3.11
N ILE A 19 11.57 -1.61 4.03
CA ILE A 19 11.10 -0.22 4.13
C ILE A 19 11.47 0.56 2.87
N ALA A 20 12.68 0.37 2.34
CA ALA A 20 13.12 1.02 1.11
C ALA A 20 12.26 0.59 -0.09
N ALA A 21 12.00 -0.71 -0.25
CA ALA A 21 11.13 -1.23 -1.31
C ALA A 21 9.69 -0.71 -1.19
N MET A 22 9.15 -0.63 0.04
CA MET A 22 7.83 -0.03 0.27
C MET A 22 7.80 1.44 -0.12
N GLY A 23 8.83 2.22 0.25
CA GLY A 23 8.95 3.63 -0.13
C GLY A 23 8.95 3.84 -1.65
N ILE A 24 9.66 2.99 -2.40
CA ILE A 24 9.69 3.04 -3.87
C ILE A 24 8.31 2.75 -4.47
N VAL A 25 7.61 1.72 -3.99
CA VAL A 25 6.28 1.34 -4.50
C VAL A 25 5.25 2.42 -4.21
N PHE A 26 5.22 2.95 -2.98
CA PHE A 26 4.32 4.07 -2.64
C PHE A 26 4.66 5.35 -3.41
N GLY A 27 5.94 5.59 -3.71
CA GLY A 27 6.38 6.68 -4.58
C GLY A 27 5.86 6.52 -6.02
N ASP A 28 6.01 5.33 -6.60
CA ASP A 28 5.59 5.05 -7.98
C ASP A 28 4.07 5.26 -8.18
N ILE A 29 3.25 4.81 -7.22
CA ILE A 29 1.78 4.98 -7.22
C ILE A 29 1.35 6.45 -7.27
N GLY A 30 2.09 7.35 -6.61
CA GLY A 30 1.74 8.77 -6.50
C GLY A 30 2.30 9.66 -7.62
N THR A 31 3.29 9.19 -8.38
CA THR A 31 3.97 10.02 -9.39
C THR A 31 3.05 10.39 -10.55
N SER A 32 2.18 9.49 -11.01
CA SER A 32 1.35 9.73 -12.20
C SER A 32 0.26 10.79 -11.98
N PRO A 33 -0.53 10.76 -10.89
CA PRO A 33 -1.51 11.82 -10.62
C PRO A 33 -0.86 13.16 -10.29
N LEU A 34 0.29 13.14 -9.62
CA LEU A 34 1.03 14.36 -9.26
C LEU A 34 1.66 15.03 -10.49
N TYR A 35 2.12 14.23 -11.46
CA TYR A 35 2.58 14.73 -12.75
C TYR A 35 1.42 15.22 -13.64
N ALA A 36 0.26 14.55 -13.57
CA ALA A 36 -0.95 15.03 -14.22
C ALA A 36 -1.39 16.40 -13.64
N ALA A 37 -1.25 16.61 -12.34
CA ALA A 37 -1.51 17.89 -11.68
C ALA A 37 -0.55 18.99 -12.15
N SER A 38 0.76 18.72 -12.15
CA SER A 38 1.76 19.72 -12.57
C SER A 38 1.61 20.11 -14.05
N THR A 39 1.15 19.20 -14.90
CA THR A 39 0.89 19.46 -16.32
C THR A 39 -0.42 20.21 -16.57
N THR A 40 -1.47 20.00 -15.76
CA THR A 40 -2.75 20.72 -15.89
C THR A 40 -2.68 22.17 -15.40
N PHE A 41 -1.84 22.47 -14.41
CA PHE A 41 -1.59 23.84 -13.92
C PHE A 41 -0.40 24.53 -14.60
N GLY A 42 0.41 23.79 -15.35
CA GLY A 42 1.51 24.33 -16.16
C GLY A 42 1.04 24.93 -17.48
N ALA A 43 1.96 25.61 -18.18
CA ALA A 43 1.71 26.33 -19.43
C ALA A 43 1.10 25.50 -20.59
N SER A 44 1.11 24.17 -20.47
CA SER A 44 0.61 23.23 -21.48
C SER A 44 -0.85 22.80 -21.27
N GLY A 45 -1.42 23.01 -20.07
CA GLY A 45 -2.75 22.51 -19.70
C GLY A 45 -3.82 23.60 -19.53
N ALA A 46 -3.43 24.84 -19.27
CA ALA A 46 -4.37 25.94 -19.11
C ALA A 46 -5.12 26.22 -20.43
N PRO A 47 -6.46 26.40 -20.40
CA PRO A 47 -7.21 26.77 -21.59
C PRO A 47 -6.69 28.09 -22.15
N ALA A 48 -6.71 28.25 -23.48
CA ALA A 48 -6.20 29.44 -24.18
C ALA A 48 -6.86 30.75 -23.73
N SER A 49 -8.02 30.67 -23.06
CA SER A 49 -8.77 31.78 -22.45
C SER A 49 -8.27 32.19 -21.04
N GLY A 50 -7.22 31.55 -20.51
CA GLY A 50 -6.73 31.73 -19.15
C GLY A 50 -7.41 30.80 -18.14
N PRO A 51 -6.81 30.61 -16.94
CA PRO A 51 -7.37 29.72 -15.92
C PRO A 51 -8.66 30.31 -15.35
N SER A 52 -9.80 29.71 -15.70
CA SER A 52 -11.09 30.03 -15.10
C SER A 52 -11.19 29.40 -13.70
N THR A 53 -11.98 30.01 -12.82
CA THR A 53 -12.24 29.49 -11.46
C THR A 53 -12.80 28.06 -11.50
N GLU A 54 -13.70 27.77 -12.44
CA GLU A 54 -14.24 26.41 -12.64
C GLU A 54 -13.17 25.40 -13.06
N TYR A 55 -12.22 25.79 -13.91
CA TYR A 55 -11.13 24.91 -14.34
C TYR A 55 -10.23 24.51 -13.17
N VAL A 56 -9.89 25.47 -12.30
CA VAL A 56 -9.05 25.22 -11.12
C VAL A 56 -9.74 24.29 -10.13
N TYR A 57 -11.02 24.53 -9.82
CA TYR A 57 -11.77 23.64 -8.92
C TYR A 57 -11.99 22.26 -9.55
N GLY A 58 -12.34 22.19 -10.84
CA GLY A 58 -12.58 20.92 -11.54
C GLY A 58 -11.34 20.05 -11.65
N SER A 59 -10.19 20.62 -12.01
CA SER A 59 -8.93 19.88 -12.12
C SER A 59 -8.44 19.40 -10.76
N THR A 60 -8.43 20.28 -9.74
CA THR A 60 -8.01 19.91 -8.37
C THR A 60 -8.90 18.82 -7.79
N ALA A 61 -10.22 18.93 -7.95
CA ALA A 61 -11.15 17.90 -7.49
C ALA A 61 -10.91 16.57 -8.20
N THR A 62 -10.70 16.57 -9.51
CA THR A 62 -10.44 15.34 -10.28
C THR A 62 -9.14 14.66 -9.85
N ILE A 63 -8.08 15.44 -9.56
CA ILE A 63 -6.81 14.91 -9.05
C ILE A 63 -6.98 14.29 -7.67
N ILE A 64 -7.70 14.98 -6.77
CA ILE A 64 -7.99 14.47 -5.43
C ILE A 64 -8.82 13.19 -5.52
N TYR A 65 -9.93 13.18 -6.25
CA TYR A 65 -10.77 11.99 -6.42
C TYR A 65 -10.01 10.84 -7.10
N SER A 66 -9.12 11.12 -8.06
CA SER A 66 -8.28 10.11 -8.70
C SER A 66 -7.31 9.46 -7.70
N LEU A 67 -6.59 10.27 -6.91
CA LEU A 67 -5.71 9.76 -5.84
C LEU A 67 -6.51 8.97 -4.79
N THR A 68 -7.66 9.49 -4.38
CA THR A 68 -8.56 8.84 -3.42
C THR A 68 -9.16 7.55 -3.97
N LEU A 69 -9.31 7.36 -5.28
CA LEU A 69 -9.81 6.09 -5.86
C LEU A 69 -8.70 5.08 -6.14
N VAL A 70 -7.52 5.54 -6.61
CA VAL A 70 -6.38 4.66 -6.95
C VAL A 70 -5.85 3.92 -5.72
N VAL A 71 -5.71 4.62 -4.59
CA VAL A 71 -5.17 4.04 -3.34
C VAL A 71 -6.05 2.89 -2.80
N PRO A 72 -7.37 3.05 -2.59
CA PRO A 72 -8.24 1.96 -2.17
C PRO A 72 -8.28 0.81 -3.17
N VAL A 73 -8.23 1.07 -4.48
CA VAL A 73 -8.22 -0.03 -5.47
C VAL A 73 -6.96 -0.88 -5.34
N LEU A 74 -5.79 -0.25 -5.16
CA LEU A 74 -4.53 -0.95 -4.87
C LEU A 74 -4.59 -1.68 -3.53
N TYR A 75 -5.15 -1.04 -2.50
CA TYR A 75 -5.34 -1.62 -1.17
C TYR A 75 -6.25 -2.84 -1.21
N VAL A 76 -7.43 -2.74 -1.81
CA VAL A 76 -8.39 -3.84 -1.93
C VAL A 76 -7.79 -4.96 -2.77
N ARG A 77 -7.12 -4.66 -3.90
CA ARG A 77 -6.48 -5.71 -4.70
C ARG A 77 -5.38 -6.44 -3.95
N PHE A 78 -4.60 -5.76 -3.11
CA PHE A 78 -3.53 -6.38 -2.34
C PHE A 78 -4.07 -7.12 -1.11
N LEU A 79 -4.92 -6.46 -0.32
CA LEU A 79 -5.49 -6.97 0.92
C LEU A 79 -6.49 -8.10 0.67
N MET A 80 -7.33 -7.99 -0.36
CA MET A 80 -8.22 -9.09 -0.77
C MET A 80 -7.46 -10.20 -1.47
N ARG A 81 -6.25 -9.98 -2.04
CA ARG A 81 -5.46 -11.12 -2.56
C ARG A 81 -4.88 -12.02 -1.47
N ALA A 82 -4.83 -11.57 -0.23
CA ALA A 82 -4.48 -12.41 0.92
C ALA A 82 -5.64 -13.36 1.31
N TYR A 83 -6.33 -13.94 0.33
CA TYR A 83 -7.38 -14.94 0.52
C TYR A 83 -6.76 -16.24 1.02
N ASN A 84 -7.11 -16.64 2.24
CA ASN A 84 -6.88 -17.99 2.74
C ASN A 84 -8.24 -18.69 2.83
N ARG A 85 -8.56 -19.53 1.83
CA ARG A 85 -9.74 -20.43 1.82
C ARG A 85 -11.11 -19.77 2.06
N GLY A 86 -11.34 -18.57 1.51
CA GLY A 86 -12.66 -17.93 1.55
C GLY A 86 -12.88 -16.91 2.67
N GLU A 87 -11.91 -16.74 3.57
CA GLU A 87 -11.84 -15.57 4.45
C GLU A 87 -10.71 -14.68 3.94
N GLY A 88 -11.03 -13.45 3.55
CA GLY A 88 -10.08 -12.42 3.13
C GLY A 88 -9.88 -11.38 4.24
N GLY A 89 -8.67 -10.83 4.34
CA GLY A 89 -8.37 -9.72 5.26
C GLY A 89 -7.87 -10.12 6.65
N LEU A 90 -8.04 -9.22 7.63
CA LEU A 90 -7.50 -9.34 9.00
C LEU A 90 -7.90 -10.65 9.71
N LEU A 91 -9.13 -11.12 9.46
CA LEU A 91 -9.68 -12.36 10.03
C LEU A 91 -8.95 -13.60 9.52
N ALA A 92 -8.56 -13.62 8.24
CA ALA A 92 -7.76 -14.68 7.65
C ALA A 92 -6.35 -14.73 8.27
N LEU A 93 -5.78 -13.55 8.57
CA LEU A 93 -4.49 -13.42 9.24
C LEU A 93 -4.55 -13.95 10.68
N LEU A 94 -5.61 -13.63 11.42
CA LEU A 94 -5.89 -14.16 12.77
C LEU A 94 -6.09 -15.68 12.76
N GLY A 95 -6.81 -16.20 11.77
CA GLY A 95 -7.02 -17.64 11.59
C GLY A 95 -5.72 -18.40 11.27
N LEU A 96 -4.84 -17.81 10.47
CA LEU A 96 -3.52 -18.37 10.15
C LEU A 96 -2.60 -18.32 11.37
N LEU A 97 -2.61 -17.22 12.13
CA LEU A 97 -1.82 -17.05 13.35
C LEU A 97 -2.12 -18.14 14.38
N ARG A 98 -3.40 -18.45 14.54
CA ARG A 98 -3.91 -19.46 15.47
C ARG A 98 -3.51 -20.89 15.11
N ARG A 99 -3.20 -21.15 13.83
CA ARG A 99 -2.86 -22.47 13.29
C ARG A 99 -1.36 -22.63 13.00
N SER A 100 -0.59 -21.55 13.07
CA SER A 100 0.84 -21.53 12.75
C SER A 100 1.70 -21.89 13.97
N ALA A 101 2.60 -22.87 13.81
CA ALA A 101 3.59 -23.25 14.83
C ALA A 101 4.78 -22.27 14.84
N LEU A 102 4.51 -20.97 14.94
CA LEU A 102 5.54 -19.93 14.96
C LEU A 102 6.19 -19.81 16.35
N LYS A 103 7.44 -19.35 16.39
CA LYS A 103 8.14 -19.03 17.64
C LYS A 103 7.34 -17.99 18.44
N ALA A 104 7.29 -18.16 19.77
CA ALA A 104 6.50 -17.30 20.69
C ALA A 104 6.72 -15.79 20.47
N ARG A 105 7.96 -15.38 20.16
CA ARG A 105 8.31 -13.98 19.87
C ARG A 105 7.62 -13.45 18.60
N THR A 106 7.57 -14.25 17.53
CA THR A 106 6.91 -13.88 16.27
C THR A 106 5.40 -13.83 16.46
N LEU A 107 4.85 -14.76 17.24
CA LEU A 107 3.44 -14.83 17.56
C LEU A 107 3.00 -13.60 18.38
N GLY A 108 3.81 -13.17 19.34
CA GLY A 108 3.59 -11.94 20.11
C GLY A 108 3.56 -10.68 19.23
N VAL A 109 4.56 -10.49 18.35
CA VAL A 109 4.61 -9.34 17.43
C VAL A 109 3.39 -9.31 16.51
N LEU A 110 3.04 -10.46 15.93
CA LEU A 110 1.92 -10.54 14.98
C LEU A 110 0.57 -10.36 15.68
N THR A 111 0.45 -10.75 16.96
CA THR A 111 -0.75 -10.47 17.78
C THR A 111 -0.92 -8.97 18.02
N VAL A 112 0.16 -8.26 18.38
CA VAL A 112 0.12 -6.81 18.59
C VAL A 112 -0.27 -6.08 17.30
N VAL A 113 0.33 -6.46 16.17
CA VAL A 113 -0.02 -5.90 14.85
C VAL A 113 -1.48 -6.19 14.50
N ALA A 114 -1.97 -7.39 14.78
CA ALA A 114 -3.37 -7.77 14.53
C ALA A 114 -4.36 -6.99 15.41
N MET A 115 -4.04 -6.74 16.68
CA MET A 115 -4.86 -5.89 17.57
C MET A 115 -4.93 -4.45 17.06
N PHE A 116 -3.80 -3.92 16.60
CA PHE A 116 -3.75 -2.59 16.01
C PHE A 116 -4.59 -2.49 14.73
N GLY A 117 -4.49 -3.49 13.85
CA GLY A 117 -5.32 -3.59 12.65
C GLY A 117 -6.81 -3.73 12.96
N ALA A 118 -7.17 -4.50 14.00
CA ALA A 118 -8.56 -4.64 14.45
C ALA A 118 -9.12 -3.32 14.99
N ALA A 119 -8.32 -2.55 15.72
CA ALA A 119 -8.73 -1.25 16.26
C ALA A 119 -8.98 -0.22 15.15
N MET A 120 -8.12 -0.15 14.12
CA MET A 120 -8.36 0.74 12.97
C MET A 120 -9.58 0.33 12.15
N PHE A 121 -9.78 -0.97 11.91
CA PHE A 121 -10.96 -1.45 11.20
C PHE A 121 -12.26 -1.14 11.96
N LEU A 122 -12.25 -1.31 13.28
CA LEU A 122 -13.39 -0.96 14.12
C LEU A 122 -13.66 0.55 14.14
N GLY A 123 -12.61 1.38 14.01
CA GLY A 123 -12.71 2.83 13.93
C GLY A 123 -13.19 3.37 12.56
N ASP A 124 -12.98 2.64 11.48
CA ASP A 124 -13.49 2.96 10.13
C ASP A 124 -14.92 2.41 9.89
N SER A 125 -15.35 1.45 10.70
CA SER A 125 -16.65 0.77 10.59
C SER A 125 -17.81 1.48 11.33
N VAL A 126 -17.64 2.74 11.76
CA VAL A 126 -18.65 3.54 12.48
C VAL A 126 -18.99 4.84 11.78
#